data_AF-A0A542Y453-F1
#
_entry.id   AF-A0A542Y453-F1
#
_cell.length_a   1.000
_cell.length_b   1.000
_cell.length_c   1.000
_cell.angle_alpha   90.00
_cell.angle_beta   90.00
_cell.angle_gamma   90.00
#
_symmetry.space_group_name_H-M   'P 1'
#
loop_
_entity.id
_entity.type
_entity.pdbx_description
1 polymer ?
#
loop_
_entity_poly.entity_id
_entity_poly.type
_entity_poly.pdbx_seq_one_letter_code
_entity_poly.pdbx_strand_id
1 'polypeptide(L)' 'MTEYVPQGLFWITLALVNAGLAEQKNRSRFSWFLLSLLLGPFATFYIVATAVPSSAQETGAEPISPRA' A
#
# COMPACT_ATOMS: atom_id res chain seq x y z
N MET A 1 -17.89 29.98 15.52
CA MET A 1 -17.26 29.99 14.18
C MET A 1 -17.03 28.54 13.80
N THR A 2 -17.66 28.04 12.73
CA THR A 2 -17.42 26.66 12.27
C THR A 2 -16.17 26.66 11.42
N GLU A 3 -15.04 26.22 11.98
CA GLU A 3 -13.84 25.96 11.21
C GLU A 3 -14.11 24.80 10.26
N TYR A 4 -14.00 25.05 8.95
CA TYR A 4 -14.23 24.05 7.92
C TYR A 4 -12.88 23.51 7.47
N VAL A 5 -12.73 22.18 7.45
CA VAL A 5 -11.55 21.57 6.83
C VAL A 5 -11.73 21.68 5.32
N PRO A 6 -10.81 22.32 4.59
CA PRO A 6 -10.87 22.36 3.14
C PRO A 6 -10.90 20.95 2.57
N GLN A 7 -11.87 20.68 1.69
CA GLN A 7 -12.07 19.37 1.06
C GLN A 7 -10.77 18.82 0.43
N GLY A 8 -9.96 19.70 -0.17
CA GLY A 8 -8.67 19.33 -0.76
C GLY A 8 -7.63 18.87 0.26
N LEU A 9 -7.56 19.52 1.44
CA LEU A 9 -6.68 19.08 2.52
C LEU A 9 -7.11 17.72 3.06
N PHE A 10 -8.41 17.51 3.26
CA PHE A 10 -8.95 16.20 3.63
C PHE A 10 -8.53 15.10 2.64
N TRP A 11 -8.60 15.39 1.34
CA TRP A 11 -8.22 14.44 0.29
C TRP A 11 -6.71 14.14 0.27
N ILE A 12 -5.86 15.16 0.42
CA ILE A 12 -4.39 14.99 0.50
C ILE A 12 -4.00 14.21 1.76
N THR A 13 -4.61 14.50 2.90
CA THR A 13 -4.38 13.77 4.16
C THR A 13 -4.77 12.29 4.00
N LEU A 14 -5.93 12.00 3.40
CA LEU A 14 -6.34 10.63 3.08
C LEU A 14 -5.33 9.91 2.17
N ALA A 15 -4.87 10.58 1.10
CA ALA A 15 -3.90 10.01 0.18
C ALA A 15 -2.56 9.69 0.88
N LEU A 16 -2.12 10.56 1.81
CA LEU A 16 -0.91 10.34 2.60
C LEU A 16 -1.06 9.15 3.57
N VAL A 17 -2.21 9.02 4.23
CA VAL A 17 -2.50 7.87 5.11
C VAL A 17 -2.50 6.56 4.32
N ASN A 18 -3.13 6.53 3.13
CA ASN A 18 -3.13 5.36 2.26
C ASN A 18 -1.72 4.98 1.78
N ALA A 19 -0.87 5.97 1.48
CA ALA A 19 0.52 5.72 1.13
C ALA A 19 1.30 5.02 2.26
N GLY A 20 1.07 5.43 3.51
CA GLY A 20 1.65 4.79 4.70
C GLY A 20 1.12 3.36 4.93
N LEU A 21 -0.18 3.13 4.75
CA LEU A 21 -0.78 1.78 4.83
C LEU A 21 -0.22 0.84 3.75
N ALA A 22 0.03 1.36 2.55
CA ALA A 22 0.64 0.59 1.48
C ALA A 22 2.12 0.26 1.78
N GLU A 23 2.87 1.19 2.36
CA GLU A 23 4.26 0.99 2.77
C GLU A 23 4.39 -0.12 3.82
N GLN A 24 3.48 -0.17 4.79
CA GLN A 24 3.41 -1.27 5.78
C GLN A 24 3.23 -2.66 5.14
N LYS A 25 2.72 -2.72 3.91
CA LYS A 25 2.55 -3.95 3.11
C LYS A 25 3.67 -4.18 2.10
N ASN A 26 4.84 -3.55 2.25
CA ASN A 26 5.95 -3.58 1.29
C ASN A 26 5.57 -3.09 -0.13
N ARG A 27 4.57 -2.21 -0.24
CA ARG A 27 4.18 -1.61 -1.52
C ARG A 27 4.74 -0.18 -1.64
N SER A 28 4.91 0.31 -2.87
CA SER A 28 5.48 1.63 -3.14
C SER A 28 4.60 2.78 -2.60
N ARG A 29 5.07 3.47 -1.54
CA ARG A 29 4.36 4.62 -0.93
C ARG A 29 3.98 5.70 -1.96
N PHE A 30 4.87 5.99 -2.91
CA PHE A 30 4.66 7.05 -3.89
C PHE A 30 3.60 6.68 -4.94
N SER A 31 3.65 5.44 -5.42
CA SER A 31 2.63 4.95 -6.37
C SER A 31 1.25 4.94 -5.73
N TRP A 32 1.16 4.51 -4.47
CA TRP A 32 -0.10 4.46 -3.72
C TRP A 32 -0.60 5.84 -3.29
N PHE A 33 0.30 6.81 -3.06
CA PHE A 33 -0.06 8.22 -2.86
C PHE A 33 -0.74 8.80 -4.11
N LEU A 34 -0.10 8.70 -5.29
CA LEU A 34 -0.67 9.18 -6.56
C LEU A 34 -1.99 8.48 -6.88
N LEU A 35 -2.04 7.16 -6.69
CA LEU A 35 -3.24 6.37 -6.92
C LEU A 35 -4.38 6.81 -6.01
N SER A 36 -4.11 7.12 -4.74
CA SER A 36 -5.10 7.63 -3.78
C SER A 36 -5.51 9.07 -4.08
N LEU A 37 -4.63 9.88 -4.65
CA LEU A 37 -4.97 11.25 -5.05
C LEU A 37 -6.01 11.24 -6.20
N LEU A 38 -5.88 10.29 -7.14
CA LEU A 38 -6.82 10.08 -8.25
C LEU A 38 -8.09 9.31 -7.85
N LEU A 39 -7.95 8.19 -7.13
CA LEU A 39 -9.06 7.26 -6.84
C LEU A 39 -9.71 7.50 -5.47
N GLY A 40 -9.09 8.28 -4.59
CA GLY A 40 -9.61 8.55 -3.25
C GLY A 40 -9.84 7.29 -2.41
N PRO A 41 -11.02 7.14 -1.78
CA PRO A 41 -11.31 6.03 -0.86
C PRO A 41 -11.32 4.65 -1.53
N PHE A 42 -11.45 4.57 -2.86
CA PHE A 42 -11.33 3.30 -3.59
C PHE A 42 -9.92 2.70 -3.51
N ALA A 43 -8.88 3.54 -3.44
CA ALA A 43 -7.51 3.08 -3.19
C ALA A 43 -7.38 2.46 -1.79
N THR A 44 -8.03 3.05 -0.77
CA THR A 44 -8.06 2.50 0.59
C THR A 44 -8.70 1.12 0.62
N PHE A 45 -9.86 0.97 -0.03
CA PHE A 45 -10.57 -0.31 -0.10
C PHE A 45 -9.67 -1.39 -0.71
N TYR A 46 -8.98 -1.08 -1.81
CA TYR A 46 -8.05 -2.03 -2.43
C TYR A 46 -6.86 -2.37 -1.52
N ILE A 47 -6.23 -1.39 -0.87
CA ILE A 47 -5.09 -1.62 0.04
C ILE A 47 -5.49 -2.54 1.19
N VAL A 48 -6.67 -2.32 1.78
CA VAL A 48 -7.16 -3.11 2.92
C VAL A 48 -7.60 -4.50 2.50
N ALA A 49 -8.40 -4.61 1.43
CA ALA A 49 -8.98 -5.88 0.98
C ALA A 49 -7.95 -6.85 0.39
N THR A 50 -6.83 -6.36 -0.14
CA THR A 50 -5.81 -7.21 -0.76
C THR A 50 -4.70 -7.58 0.23
N ALA A 51 -4.40 -8.88 0.32
CA ALA A 51 -3.27 -9.39 1.09
C ALA A 51 -1.93 -8.87 0.53
N VAL A 52 -0.89 -8.87 1.36
CA VAL A 52 0.49 -8.59 0.91
C VAL A 52 0.79 -9.54 -0.26
N PRO A 53 1.19 -9.04 -1.45
CA PRO A 53 1.65 -9.92 -2.51
C PRO A 53 2.85 -10.70 -1.97
N SER A 54 2.69 -12.01 -1.79
CA SER A 54 3.78 -12.88 -1.37
C SER A 54 4.84 -12.87 -2.46
N SER A 55 5.96 -12.19 -2.21
CA SER A 55 7.17 -12.29 -3.03
C SER A 55 7.90 -13.62 -2.84
N ALA A 56 7.27 -14.62 -2.21
CA ALA A 56 7.74 -16.00 -2.20
C ALA A 56 7.03 -16.79 -3.30
N GLN A 57 7.38 -16.48 -4.56
CA GLN A 57 7.48 -17.56 -5.52
C GLN A 57 8.74 -18.33 -5.14
N GLU A 58 8.52 -19.54 -4.66
CA GLU A 58 9.50 -20.61 -4.55
C GLU A 58 10.37 -20.64 -5.82
N THR A 59 11.63 -20.26 -5.72
CA THR A 59 12.64 -20.65 -6.71
C THR A 59 13.96 -20.75 -5.96
N GLY A 60 14.33 -22.00 -5.64
CA GLY A 60 15.64 -22.32 -5.09
C GLY A 60 15.65 -22.86 -3.67
N ALA A 61 14.65 -23.62 -3.23
CA ALA A 61 14.94 -24.69 -2.27
C ALA A 61 15.72 -25.77 -3.04
N GLU A 62 17.02 -25.57 -3.24
CA GLU A 62 17.89 -26.69 -3.58
C GLU A 62 17.90 -27.60 -2.35
N PRO A 63 17.42 -28.86 -2.44
CA PRO A 63 17.62 -29.81 -1.36
C PRO A 63 19.14 -29.99 -1.26
N ILE A 64 19.72 -29.47 -0.17
CA ILE A 64 21.09 -29.70 0.28
C ILE A 64 21.48 -31.14 -0.06
N SER A 65 22.28 -31.32 -1.11
CA SER A 65 22.86 -32.61 -1.46
C SER A 65 23.93 -32.90 -0.40
N PRO A 66 23.76 -33.89 0.50
CA PRO A 66 24.86 -34.30 1.36
C PRO A 66 25.90 -34.97 0.46
N ARG A 67 27.04 -34.30 0.25
CA ARG A 67 28.21 -34.93 -0.38
C ARG A 67 28.66 -36.07 0.54
N ALA A 68 28.41 -37.30 0.08
CA ALA A 68 28.99 -38.53 0.59
C ALA A 68 30.47 -38.66 0.19
#